data_AF-A0A8T6YA78-F1
#
_entry.id   AF-A0A8T6YA78-F1
#
_cell.length_a   1.000
_cell.length_b   1.000
_cell.length_c   1.000
_cell.angle_alpha   90.00
_cell.angle_beta   90.00
_cell.angle_gamma   90.00
#
_symmetry.space_group_name_H-M   'P 1'
#
loop_
_entity.id
_entity.type
_entity.pdbx_description
1 polymer ?
#
loop_
_entity_poly.entity_id
_entity_poly.type
_entity_poly.pdbx_seq_one_letter_code
_entity_poly.pdbx_strand_id
1 'polypeptide(L)'
;MRTFSIRLDEELFQKLESVRGEKPRADYIREVLLLNFKEPDANLIEPQTNLNKEIDSLKAELTHKEQIIKIMDDRVKDLQNHNGFLISEYSRLTRLNEQLLLPPAPIEPIKKWWQLWK
;
A
#
# COMPACT_ATOMS: atom_id res chain seq x y z
N MET A 1 15.35 38.84 24.13
CA MET A 1 14.82 39.30 22.82
C MET A 1 15.71 38.75 21.72
N ARG A 2 15.14 38.13 20.68
CA ARG A 2 15.90 37.74 19.48
C ARG A 2 16.00 38.97 18.58
N THR A 3 17.20 39.43 18.30
CA THR A 3 17.46 40.50 17.32
C THR A 3 17.88 39.86 16.00
N PHE A 4 17.45 40.45 14.90
CA PHE A 4 17.91 40.07 13.57
C PHE A 4 18.37 41.34 12.84
N SER A 5 19.46 41.21 12.10
CA SER A 5 20.04 42.30 11.31
C SER A 5 19.72 42.04 9.84
N ILE A 6 19.11 43.03 9.19
CA ILE A 6 18.83 43.00 7.76
C ILE A 6 19.82 43.95 7.09
N ARG A 7 20.47 43.49 6.02
CA ARG A 7 21.26 44.34 5.13
C ARG A 7 20.39 44.73 3.95
N LEU A 8 20.33 46.02 3.66
CA LEU A 8 19.61 46.59 2.53
C LEU A 8 20.63 47.26 1.63
N ASP A 9 20.43 47.11 0.32
CA ASP A 9 21.22 47.86 -0.66
C ASP A 9 20.89 49.35 -0.56
N GLU A 10 21.88 50.20 -0.84
CA GLU A 10 21.77 51.65 -0.68
C GLU A 10 20.61 52.23 -1.49
N GLU A 11 20.38 51.75 -2.71
CA GLU A 11 19.27 52.20 -3.56
C GLU A 11 17.89 51.88 -2.97
N LEU A 12 17.74 50.69 -2.39
CA LEU A 12 16.51 50.26 -1.70
C LEU A 12 16.29 51.07 -0.43
N PHE A 13 17.38 51.35 0.28
CA PHE A 13 17.35 52.17 1.48
C PHE A 13 16.89 53.60 1.20
N GLN A 14 17.42 54.24 0.16
CA GLN A 14 17.02 55.60 -0.25
C GLN A 14 15.55 55.67 -0.69
N LYS A 15 15.07 54.65 -1.41
CA LYS A 15 13.64 54.55 -1.77
C LYS A 15 12.75 54.46 -0.54
N LEU A 16 13.11 53.63 0.44
CA LEU A 16 12.33 53.50 1.69
C LEU A 16 12.28 54.82 2.46
N GLU A 17 13.41 55.51 2.58
CA GLU A 17 13.47 56.81 3.27
C GLU A 17 12.66 57.91 2.53
N SER A 18 12.64 57.90 1.20
CA SER A 18 11.84 58.86 0.42
C SER A 18 10.32 58.68 0.58
N VAL A 19 9.85 57.45 0.84
CA VAL A 19 8.43 57.11 0.97
C VAL A 19 7.96 57.20 2.43
N ARG A 20 8.87 57.01 3.39
CA ARG A 20 8.63 57.05 4.84
C ARG A 20 8.00 58.36 5.31
N GLY A 21 8.39 59.50 4.73
CA GLY A 21 7.97 60.83 5.17
C GLY A 21 8.32 61.09 6.64
N GLU A 22 7.35 61.56 7.44
CA GLU A 22 7.55 61.93 8.85
C GLU A 22 7.50 60.76 9.85
N LYS A 23 7.16 59.54 9.42
CA LYS A 23 7.05 58.39 10.33
C LYS A 23 8.41 58.05 10.97
N PRO A 24 8.46 57.51 12.19
CA PRO A 24 9.68 56.94 12.75
C PRO A 24 10.19 55.76 11.90
N ARG A 25 11.49 55.74 11.61
CA ARG A 25 12.14 54.73 10.74
C ARG A 25 11.83 53.30 11.18
N ALA A 26 11.94 53.03 12.47
CA ALA A 26 11.74 51.69 13.02
C ALA A 26 10.30 51.18 12.82
N ASP A 27 9.32 52.09 12.90
CA ASP A 27 7.91 51.73 12.77
C ASP A 27 7.54 51.51 11.31
N TYR A 28 8.04 52.36 10.41
CA TYR A 28 7.83 52.19 8.97
C TYR A 28 8.47 50.88 8.45
N ILE A 29 9.72 50.59 8.83
CA ILE A 29 10.38 49.33 8.44
C ILE A 29 9.61 48.12 8.99
N ARG A 30 9.12 48.20 10.24
CA ARG A 30 8.32 47.13 10.83
C ARG A 30 7.01 46.93 10.06
N GLU A 31 6.32 48.01 9.68
CA GLU A 31 5.10 47.94 8.86
C GLU A 31 5.36 47.28 7.50
N VAL A 32 6.40 47.71 6.78
CA VAL A 32 6.76 47.17 5.45
C VAL A 32 7.11 45.68 5.52
N LEU A 33 7.88 45.28 6.54
CA LEU A 33 8.20 43.87 6.77
C LEU A 33 6.94 43.08 7.11
N LEU A 34 6.10 43.59 8.02
CA LEU A 34 4.85 42.91 8.38
C LEU A 34 3.89 42.78 7.20
N LEU A 35 3.84 43.75 6.28
CA LEU A 35 3.04 43.67 5.07
C LEU A 35 3.57 42.57 4.13
N ASN A 36 4.89 42.52 3.89
CA ASN A 36 5.50 41.47 3.08
C ASN A 36 5.38 40.07 3.68
N PHE A 37 5.37 39.94 5.02
CA PHE A 37 5.18 38.65 5.69
C PHE A 37 3.70 38.27 5.88
N LYS A 38 2.77 39.22 5.80
CA LYS A 38 1.32 38.99 5.97
C LYS A 38 0.62 38.58 4.68
N GLU A 39 1.17 38.91 3.52
CA GLU A 39 0.77 38.25 2.30
C GLU A 39 1.40 36.87 2.32
N PRO A 40 0.65 35.77 2.56
CA PRO A 40 1.17 34.47 2.18
C PRO A 40 1.41 34.61 0.68
N ASP A 41 2.65 34.43 0.23
CA ASP A 41 2.99 34.34 -1.19
C ASP A 41 1.87 33.56 -1.86
N ALA A 42 1.06 34.21 -2.70
CA ALA A 42 -0.03 33.54 -3.42
C ALA A 42 0.53 32.33 -4.22
N ASN A 43 1.84 32.39 -4.53
CA ASN A 43 2.66 31.35 -5.12
C ASN A 43 2.88 30.10 -4.24
N LEU A 44 2.58 30.11 -2.93
CA LEU A 44 2.69 28.95 -2.04
C LEU A 44 1.38 28.16 -1.91
N ILE A 45 0.24 28.76 -2.23
CA ILE A 45 -1.07 28.11 -2.10
C ILE A 45 -1.31 27.11 -3.26
N GLU A 46 -0.92 27.47 -4.49
CA GLU A 46 -1.05 26.57 -5.64
C GLU A 46 -0.21 25.27 -5.51
N PRO A 47 1.08 25.31 -5.12
CA PRO A 47 1.86 24.10 -4.88
C PRO A 47 1.26 23.19 -3.82
N GLN A 48 0.75 23.76 -2.72
CA GLN A 48 0.14 23.00 -1.62
C GLN A 48 -1.14 22.29 -2.06
N THR A 49 -1.98 22.93 -2.86
CA THR A 49 -3.22 22.31 -3.36
C THR A 49 -2.96 21.20 -4.37
N ASN A 50 -1.93 21.33 -5.21
CA ASN A 50 -1.51 20.28 -6.14
C ASN A 50 -0.92 19.07 -5.42
N LEU A 51 -0.08 19.30 -4.40
CA LEU A 51 0.47 18.23 -3.56
C LEU A 51 -0.63 17.48 -2.80
N ASN A 52 -1.64 18.17 -2.27
CA ASN A 52 -2.75 17.51 -1.59
C ASN A 52 -3.57 16.62 -2.54
N LYS A 53 -3.83 17.08 -3.76
CA LYS A 53 -4.50 16.27 -4.79
C LYS A 53 -3.69 15.04 -5.18
N GLU A 54 -2.37 15.19 -5.31
CA GLU A 54 -1.47 14.08 -5.61
C GLU A 54 -1.46 13.06 -4.46
N ILE A 55 -1.40 13.52 -3.21
CA ILE A 55 -1.50 12.66 -2.02
C ILE A 55 -2.82 11.89 -2.01
N ASP A 56 -3.95 12.54 -2.30
CA ASP A 56 -5.25 11.88 -2.31
C ASP A 56 -5.35 10.85 -3.46
N SER A 57 -4.80 11.17 -4.63
CA SER A 57 -4.69 10.23 -5.75
C SER A 57 -3.85 9.00 -5.39
N LEU A 58 -2.69 9.22 -4.76
CA LEU A 58 -1.81 8.13 -4.32
C LEU A 58 -2.46 7.26 -3.24
N LYS A 59 -3.22 7.84 -2.31
CA LYS A 59 -4.01 7.09 -1.32
C LYS A 59 -5.09 6.23 -1.99
N ALA A 60 -5.80 6.79 -2.97
CA ALA A 60 -6.81 6.05 -3.72
C ALA A 60 -6.17 4.88 -4.49
N GLU A 61 -5.02 5.09 -5.13
CA GLU A 61 -4.30 4.01 -5.80
C GLU A 61 -3.80 2.94 -4.82
N LEU A 62 -3.27 3.34 -3.67
CA LEU A 62 -2.80 2.42 -2.64
C LEU A 62 -3.94 1.51 -2.15
N THR A 63 -5.07 2.10 -1.75
CA THR A 63 -6.24 1.35 -1.29
C THR A 63 -6.79 0.40 -2.36
N HIS A 64 -6.77 0.80 -3.63
CA HIS A 64 -7.15 -0.08 -4.73
C HIS A 64 -6.19 -1.27 -4.88
N LYS A 65 -4.87 -1.03 -4.83
CA LYS A 65 -3.87 -2.12 -4.89
C LYS A 65 -3.99 -3.08 -3.69
N GLU A 66 -4.24 -2.57 -2.49
CA GLU A 66 -4.46 -3.39 -1.30
C GLU A 66 -5.67 -4.33 -1.46
N GLN A 67 -6.76 -3.84 -2.05
CA GLN A 67 -7.93 -4.67 -2.35
C GLN A 67 -7.60 -5.76 -3.37
N ILE A 68 -6.85 -5.44 -4.42
CA ILE A 68 -6.40 -6.44 -5.42
C ILE A 68 -5.55 -7.52 -4.73
N ILE A 69 -4.59 -7.13 -3.90
CA ILE A 69 -3.74 -8.08 -3.16
C ILE A 69 -4.59 -9.02 -2.31
N LYS A 70 -5.60 -8.49 -1.61
CA LYS A 70 -6.52 -9.31 -0.81
C LYS A 70 -7.28 -10.33 -1.66
N ILE A 71 -7.83 -9.91 -2.80
CA ILE A 71 -8.53 -10.80 -3.74
C ILE A 71 -7.59 -11.89 -4.25
N MET A 72 -6.34 -11.53 -4.58
CA MET A 72 -5.34 -12.49 -5.03
C MET A 72 -4.97 -13.50 -3.93
N ASP A 73 -4.80 -13.06 -2.69
CA ASP A 73 -4.49 -13.93 -1.55
C ASP A 73 -5.63 -14.93 -1.28
N ASP A 74 -6.87 -14.45 -1.30
CA ASP A 74 -8.06 -15.32 -1.18
C ASP A 74 -8.10 -16.34 -2.32
N ARG A 75 -7.80 -15.92 -3.55
CA ARG A 75 -7.74 -16.82 -4.71
C ARG A 75 -6.63 -17.87 -4.59
N VAL A 76 -5.47 -17.51 -4.04
CA VAL A 76 -4.37 -18.45 -3.80
C VAL A 76 -4.80 -19.49 -2.77
N LYS A 77 -5.44 -19.08 -1.68
CA LYS A 77 -5.98 -20.02 -0.66
C LYS A 77 -6.99 -20.98 -1.25
N ASP A 78 -7.92 -20.47 -2.06
CA ASP A 78 -8.89 -21.32 -2.77
C ASP A 78 -8.19 -22.35 -3.64
N LEU A 79 -7.21 -21.94 -4.45
CA LEU A 79 -6.47 -22.85 -5.33
C LEU A 79 -5.67 -23.90 -4.54
N GLN A 80 -5.06 -23.52 -3.41
CA GLN A 80 -4.37 -24.45 -2.53
C GLN A 80 -5.34 -25.49 -1.95
N ASN A 81 -6.54 -25.08 -1.53
CA ASN A 81 -7.58 -25.99 -1.04
C ASN A 81 -8.03 -26.97 -2.14
N HIS A 82 -8.31 -26.47 -3.35
CA HIS A 82 -8.69 -27.33 -4.49
C HIS A 82 -7.58 -28.31 -4.84
N ASN A 83 -6.32 -27.87 -4.85
CA ASN A 83 -5.18 -28.74 -5.11
C ASN A 83 -5.03 -29.82 -4.04
N GLY A 84 -5.20 -29.46 -2.75
CA GLY A 84 -5.20 -30.41 -1.64
C GLY A 84 -6.28 -31.49 -1.80
N PHE A 85 -7.49 -31.09 -2.20
CA PHE A 85 -8.59 -32.01 -2.50
C PHE A 85 -8.26 -32.93 -3.69
N LEU A 86 -7.71 -32.40 -4.77
CA LEU A 86 -7.34 -33.20 -5.94
C LEU A 86 -6.26 -34.25 -5.59
N ILE A 87 -5.26 -33.87 -4.79
CA ILE A 87 -4.21 -34.78 -4.32
C ILE A 87 -4.80 -35.91 -3.46
N SER A 88 -5.74 -35.61 -2.57
CA SER A 88 -6.36 -36.62 -1.72
C SER A 88 -7.21 -37.60 -2.54
N GLU A 89 -8.01 -37.10 -3.49
CA GLU A 89 -8.82 -37.94 -4.37
C GLU A 89 -7.96 -38.79 -5.31
N TYR A 90 -6.90 -38.22 -5.88
CA TYR A 90 -5.93 -38.98 -6.69
C TYR A 90 -5.31 -40.12 -5.89
N SER A 91 -4.89 -39.83 -4.65
CA SER A 91 -4.31 -40.84 -3.75
C SER A 91 -5.33 -41.94 -3.40
N ARG A 92 -6.59 -41.56 -3.16
CA ARG A 92 -7.69 -42.49 -2.87
C ARG A 92 -7.96 -43.42 -4.05
N LEU A 93 -8.06 -42.87 -5.26
CA LEU A 93 -8.29 -43.62 -6.49
C LEU A 93 -7.11 -44.53 -6.84
N THR A 94 -5.88 -44.06 -6.64
CA THR A 94 -4.66 -44.85 -6.86
C THR A 94 -4.65 -46.09 -5.96
N ARG A 95 -4.92 -45.93 -4.66
CA ARG A 95 -5.04 -47.06 -3.72
C ARG A 95 -6.15 -48.04 -4.10
N LEU A 96 -7.30 -47.53 -4.54
CA LEU A 96 -8.41 -48.38 -4.98
C LEU A 96 -8.03 -49.16 -6.24
N ASN A 97 -7.33 -48.53 -7.18
CA ASN A 97 -6.85 -49.19 -8.40
C ASN A 97 -5.80 -50.26 -8.07
N GLU A 98 -4.86 -49.99 -7.17
CA GLU A 98 -3.89 -50.99 -6.68
C GLU A 98 -4.60 -52.20 -6.06
N GLN A 99 -5.67 -51.99 -5.28
CA GLN A 99 -6.46 -53.08 -4.70
C GLN A 99 -7.20 -53.92 -5.75
N LEU A 100 -7.63 -53.31 -6.86
CA LEU A 100 -8.29 -54.02 -7.97
C LEU A 100 -7.29 -54.79 -8.86
N LEU A 101 -6.04 -54.32 -8.93
CA LEU A 101 -4.98 -54.94 -9.71
C LEU A 101 -4.26 -56.07 -8.96
N LEU A 102 -4.49 -56.21 -7.64
CA LEU A 102 -4.02 -57.36 -6.89
C LEU A 102 -4.78 -58.61 -7.37
N PRO A 103 -4.08 -59.70 -7.72
CA PRO A 103 -4.75 -60.96 -8.01
C PRO A 103 -5.61 -61.36 -6.81
N PRO A 104 -6.81 -61.93 -7.02
CA PRO A 104 -7.62 -62.42 -5.92
C PRO A 104 -6.77 -63.32 -5.04
N ALA A 105 -6.92 -63.18 -3.72
CA ALA A 105 -6.21 -64.03 -2.76
C ALA A 105 -6.30 -65.48 -3.24
N PRO A 106 -5.18 -66.25 -3.24
CA PRO A 106 -5.22 -67.62 -3.69
C PRO A 106 -6.37 -68.30 -2.96
N ILE A 107 -7.36 -68.73 -3.74
CA ILE A 107 -8.51 -69.46 -3.23
C ILE A 107 -7.87 -70.72 -2.66
N GLU A 108 -7.68 -70.77 -1.35
CA GLU A 108 -7.35 -72.03 -0.68
C GLU A 108 -8.40 -73.01 -1.19
N PRO A 109 -8.01 -74.17 -1.75
CA PRO A 109 -8.96 -75.10 -2.30
C PRO A 109 -9.93 -75.44 -1.19
N ILE A 110 -11.14 -74.87 -1.26
CA ILE A 110 -12.25 -75.20 -0.37
C ILE A 110 -12.30 -76.71 -0.41
N LYS A 111 -11.95 -77.36 0.71
CA LYS A 111 -11.90 -78.82 0.80
C LYS A 111 -13.20 -79.31 0.20
N LYS A 112 -13.09 -79.98 -0.94
CA LYS A 112 -14.27 -80.49 -1.63
C LYS A 112 -14.95 -81.42 -0.63
N TRP A 113 -16.26 -81.29 -0.44
CA TRP A 113 -16.98 -81.95 0.66
C TRP A 113 -16.77 -83.48 0.69
N TRP A 114 -16.40 -84.09 -0.43
CA TRP A 114 -16.05 -85.51 -0.56
C TRP A 114 -14.65 -85.89 -0.05
N GLN A 115 -13.74 -84.93 0.17
CA GLN A 115 -12.42 -85.16 0.76
C GLN A 115 -12.45 -85.24 2.30
N LEU A 116 -13.58 -84.91 2.92
CA LEU A 116 -13.78 -85.01 4.38
C LEU A 116 -14.14 -86.43 4.85
N TRP A 117 -14.39 -87.36 3.91
CA TRP A 117 -14.86 -88.71 4.18
C TRP A 117 -13.80 -89.81 3.95
N LYS A 118 -12.52 -89.43 3.81
CA LYS A 118 -11.37 -90.34 3.81
C LYS A 118 -10.61 -90.21 5.12
#